data_AF-A0A352SBK4-F1
#
_entry.id   AF-A0A352SBK4-F1
#
_cell.length_a   1.000
_cell.length_b   1.000
_cell.length_c   1.000
_cell.angle_alpha   90.00
_cell.angle_beta   90.00
_cell.angle_gamma   90.00
#
_symmetry.space_group_name_H-M   'P 1'
#
loop_
_entity.id
_entity.type
_entity.pdbx_description
1 polymer ?
#
loop_
_entity_poly.entity_id
_entity_poly.type
_entity_poly.pdbx_seq_one_letter_code
_entity_poly.pdbx_strand_id
1 'polypeptide(L)'
;TVDDCIRESAADITIRTSLLEARLLIGNKALFKSLQTRYQADMDAADFFQAKLLEMRQRHAKYQDTPYALEPNCKESPGGLRDLQVILWMTEAARLGDSWKQLFERGLLTEREAQELTRNERLLRTIRARLHLLAGRRQDVLVFDLQTALAEAFGYRQTTNKRASEQLMRRYYWAAKAVTQLNSVLLLNIEAMLFPSESMVTREINDRFVERQGMLEITSDDLYERNPHAILETFLLYERTPGVKGLSPRTLRGLYNARTVMDASWRNDPV
;
A
#
# COMPACT_ATOMS: atom_id res chain seq x y z
N THR A 1 0.17 34.65 -2.97
CA THR A 1 1.62 34.69 -3.22
C THR A 1 2.26 33.37 -2.77
N VAL A 2 3.58 33.20 -2.84
CA VAL A 2 4.25 32.02 -2.25
C VAL A 2 3.94 31.92 -0.75
N ASP A 3 3.92 33.05 -0.04
CA ASP A 3 3.58 33.10 1.39
C ASP A 3 2.17 32.59 1.68
N ASP A 4 1.18 33.03 0.89
CA ASP A 4 -0.19 32.53 1.05
C ASP A 4 -0.26 31.02 0.79
N CYS A 5 0.42 30.50 -0.24
CA CYS A 5 0.42 29.06 -0.52
C CYS A 5 0.95 28.25 0.68
N ILE A 6 2.05 28.69 1.30
CA ILE A 6 2.58 28.01 2.49
C ILE A 6 1.59 28.09 3.66
N ARG A 7 1.04 29.28 3.93
CA ARG A 7 0.07 29.49 5.02
C ARG A 7 -1.18 28.62 4.86
N GLU A 8 -1.79 28.62 3.67
CA GLU A 8 -2.97 27.79 3.42
C GLU A 8 -2.65 26.29 3.50
N SER A 9 -1.44 25.89 3.09
CA SER A 9 -1.02 24.48 3.19
C SER A 9 -0.88 24.00 4.63
N ALA A 10 -0.43 24.86 5.56
CA ALA A 10 -0.34 24.51 6.97
C ALA A 10 -1.72 24.23 7.61
N ALA A 11 -2.79 24.79 7.05
CA ALA A 11 -4.15 24.63 7.57
C ALA A 11 -4.94 23.46 6.94
N ASP A 12 -4.56 23.00 5.74
CA ASP A 12 -5.32 21.96 5.01
C ASP A 12 -4.39 20.91 4.36
N ILE A 13 -4.55 19.66 4.80
CA ILE A 13 -3.82 18.49 4.29
C ILE A 13 -4.04 18.27 2.78
N THR A 14 -5.19 18.65 2.24
CA THR A 14 -5.53 18.58 0.82
C THR A 14 -4.68 19.57 0.02
N ILE A 15 -4.50 20.78 0.55
CA ILE A 15 -3.65 21.81 -0.07
C ILE A 15 -2.19 21.38 0.00
N ARG A 16 -1.73 20.86 1.15
CA ARG A 16 -0.41 20.23 1.28
C ARG A 16 -0.18 19.17 0.20
N THR A 17 -1.10 18.21 0.07
CA THR A 17 -0.97 17.16 -0.96
C THR A 17 -0.88 17.75 -2.37
N SER A 18 -1.71 18.76 -2.67
CA SER A 18 -1.73 19.42 -3.98
C SER A 18 -0.43 20.18 -4.28
N LEU A 19 0.20 20.79 -3.27
CA LEU A 19 1.49 21.47 -3.42
C LEU A 19 2.66 20.48 -3.55
N LEU A 20 2.56 19.33 -2.89
CA LEU A 20 3.54 18.24 -3.02
C LEU A 20 3.59 17.73 -4.47
N GLU A 21 2.43 17.46 -5.07
CA GLU A 21 2.32 16.97 -6.44
C GLU A 21 2.48 18.07 -7.53
N ALA A 22 2.76 19.31 -7.13
CA ALA A 22 2.75 20.43 -8.05
C ALA A 22 3.84 20.28 -9.13
N ARG A 23 3.47 20.59 -10.38
CA ARG A 23 4.39 20.62 -11.54
C ARG A 23 4.22 21.91 -12.33
N LEU A 24 5.33 22.45 -12.80
CA LEU A 24 5.29 23.61 -13.68
C LEU A 24 4.84 23.21 -15.09
N LEU A 25 3.67 23.68 -15.50
CA LEU A 25 3.17 23.54 -16.87
C LEU A 25 3.62 24.70 -17.76
N ILE A 26 3.43 25.92 -17.26
CA ILE A 26 3.78 27.18 -17.93
C ILE A 26 3.98 28.26 -16.85
N GLY A 27 4.73 29.31 -17.17
CA GLY A 27 4.90 30.47 -16.30
C GLY A 27 6.33 30.61 -15.77
N ASN A 28 6.46 31.33 -14.65
CA ASN A 28 7.76 31.72 -14.11
C ASN A 28 8.44 30.55 -13.37
N LYS A 29 9.52 30.02 -13.97
CA LYS A 29 10.33 28.93 -13.40
C LYS A 29 10.97 29.27 -12.05
N ALA A 30 11.46 30.50 -11.88
CA ALA A 30 12.13 30.92 -10.65
C ALA A 30 11.12 31.01 -9.48
N LEU A 31 9.93 31.54 -9.75
CA LEU A 31 8.86 31.61 -8.76
C LEU A 31 8.40 30.21 -8.33
N PHE A 32 8.19 29.29 -9.28
CA PHE A 32 7.82 27.92 -8.98
C PHE A 32 8.90 27.18 -8.17
N LYS A 33 10.18 27.36 -8.53
CA LYS A 33 11.29 26.80 -7.76
C LYS A 33 11.32 27.35 -6.34
N SER A 34 11.09 28.66 -6.16
CA SER A 34 11.00 29.28 -4.84
C SER A 34 9.87 28.69 -3.99
N LEU A 35 8.68 28.48 -4.60
CA LEU A 35 7.57 27.79 -3.94
C LEU A 35 7.95 26.38 -3.51
N GLN A 36 8.50 25.55 -4.41
CA GLN A 36 8.90 24.17 -4.09
C GLN A 36 9.94 24.12 -2.97
N THR A 37 11.00 24.94 -3.05
CA THR A 37 12.04 24.96 -2.02
C THR A 37 11.48 25.34 -0.66
N ARG A 38 10.63 26.37 -0.60
CA ARG A 38 9.99 26.77 0.66
C ARG A 38 9.04 25.71 1.19
N TYR A 39 8.22 25.13 0.32
CA TYR A 39 7.26 24.10 0.70
C TYR A 39 7.96 22.85 1.26
N GLN A 40 9.04 22.41 0.60
CA GLN A 40 9.84 21.28 1.08
C GLN A 40 10.56 21.57 2.41
N ALA A 41 10.88 22.84 2.70
CA ALA A 41 11.50 23.25 3.95
C ALA A 41 10.49 23.33 5.11
N ASP A 42 9.24 23.68 4.83
CA ASP A 42 8.14 23.76 5.80
C ASP A 42 7.48 22.39 6.09
N MET A 43 7.70 21.41 5.20
CA MET A 43 7.14 20.07 5.32
C MET A 43 7.66 19.33 6.57
N ASP A 44 6.76 19.07 7.51
CA ASP A 44 6.95 18.07 8.57
C ASP A 44 6.44 16.70 8.07
N ALA A 45 7.39 15.81 7.77
CA ALA A 45 7.08 14.49 7.24
C ALA A 45 6.34 13.59 8.26
N ALA A 46 6.61 13.74 9.56
CA ALA A 46 5.99 12.93 10.60
C ALA A 46 4.51 13.34 10.79
N ASP A 47 4.25 14.63 10.87
CA ASP A 47 2.88 15.18 10.93
C ASP A 47 2.09 14.83 9.65
N PHE A 48 2.70 15.01 8.47
CA PHE A 48 2.06 14.66 7.19
C PHE A 48 1.75 13.17 7.10
N PHE A 49 2.65 12.30 7.57
CA PHE A 49 2.44 10.85 7.61
C PHE A 49 1.23 10.49 8.49
N GLN A 50 1.16 11.02 9.72
CA GLN A 50 0.06 10.72 10.64
C GLN A 50 -1.29 11.22 10.09
N ALA A 51 -1.32 12.43 9.52
CA ALA A 51 -2.52 12.99 8.89
C ALA A 51 -3.00 12.12 7.71
N LYS A 52 -2.08 11.66 6.84
CA LYS A 52 -2.42 10.80 5.70
C LYS A 52 -2.79 9.38 6.09
N LEU A 53 -2.20 8.84 7.16
CA LEU A 53 -2.58 7.56 7.72
C LEU A 53 -4.02 7.60 8.25
N LEU A 54 -4.40 8.68 8.92
CA LEU A 54 -5.77 8.89 9.37
C LEU A 54 -6.76 9.02 8.20
N GLU A 55 -6.44 9.83 7.18
CA GLU A 55 -7.26 9.98 5.97
C GLU A 55 -7.47 8.62 5.26
N MET A 56 -6.41 7.81 5.18
CA MET A 56 -6.47 6.46 4.61
C MET A 56 -7.41 5.56 5.42
N ARG A 57 -7.26 5.49 6.75
CA ARG A 57 -8.11 4.66 7.62
C ARG A 57 -9.59 5.06 7.51
N GLN A 58 -9.88 6.35 7.53
CA GLN A 58 -11.25 6.86 7.37
C GLN A 58 -11.83 6.51 5.98
N ARG A 59 -11.02 6.56 4.93
CA ARG A 59 -11.43 6.15 3.59
C ARG A 59 -11.71 4.65 3.54
N HIS A 60 -10.83 3.80 4.09
CA HIS A 60 -11.02 2.34 4.10
C HIS A 60 -12.29 1.95 4.85
N ALA A 61 -12.59 2.59 5.99
CA ALA A 61 -13.81 2.36 6.75
C ALA A 61 -15.09 2.64 5.94
N LYS A 62 -15.10 3.67 5.07
CA LYS A 62 -16.23 3.95 4.15
C LYS A 62 -16.48 2.82 3.14
N TYR A 63 -15.48 1.97 2.91
CA TYR A 63 -15.53 0.80 2.03
C TYR A 63 -15.45 -0.52 2.81
N GLN A 64 -15.86 -0.53 4.08
CA GLN A 64 -15.94 -1.74 4.93
C GLN A 64 -14.59 -2.47 5.07
N ASP A 65 -13.48 -1.74 4.96
CA ASP A 65 -12.11 -2.25 5.11
C ASP A 65 -11.77 -3.47 4.24
N THR A 66 -12.50 -3.65 3.13
CA THR A 66 -12.34 -4.83 2.26
C THR A 66 -12.01 -4.47 0.81
N PRO A 67 -10.98 -5.12 0.21
CA PRO A 67 -10.74 -5.05 -1.23
C PRO A 67 -11.69 -5.98 -2.02
N TYR A 68 -12.51 -6.79 -1.35
CA TYR A 68 -13.28 -7.88 -1.95
C TYR A 68 -14.77 -7.57 -2.17
N ALA A 69 -15.15 -6.29 -2.15
CA ALA A 69 -16.50 -5.89 -2.51
C ALA A 69 -16.85 -6.36 -3.93
N LEU A 70 -18.10 -6.77 -4.16
CA LEU A 70 -18.56 -7.24 -5.48
C LEU A 70 -18.59 -6.14 -6.54
N GLU A 71 -18.79 -4.89 -6.11
CA GLU A 71 -18.71 -3.69 -6.93
C GLU A 71 -17.67 -2.72 -6.34
N PRO A 72 -16.38 -3.04 -6.46
CA PRO A 72 -15.34 -2.30 -5.77
C PRO A 72 -14.99 -1.00 -6.49
N ASN A 73 -14.51 -0.01 -5.74
CA ASN A 73 -14.01 1.24 -6.31
C ASN A 73 -12.52 1.10 -6.65
N CYS A 74 -12.16 1.20 -7.92
CA CYS A 74 -10.77 1.04 -8.38
C CYS A 74 -9.81 2.10 -7.85
N LYS A 75 -10.34 3.24 -7.38
CA LYS A 75 -9.56 4.35 -6.86
C LYS A 75 -9.52 4.36 -5.34
N GLU A 76 -10.68 4.33 -4.69
CA GLU A 76 -10.80 4.68 -3.27
C GLU A 76 -10.92 3.46 -2.33
N SER A 77 -11.32 2.27 -2.81
CA SER A 77 -11.36 1.06 -1.97
C SER A 77 -9.96 0.65 -1.48
N PRO A 78 -9.85 -0.13 -0.39
CA PRO A 78 -8.59 -0.75 0.03
C PRO A 78 -7.94 -1.50 -1.14
N GLY A 79 -6.63 -1.32 -1.31
CA GLY A 79 -5.90 -1.88 -2.45
C GLY A 79 -6.10 -1.13 -3.79
N GLY A 80 -6.85 -0.02 -3.78
CA GLY A 80 -7.09 0.83 -4.95
C GLY A 80 -5.94 1.79 -5.25
N LEU A 81 -6.08 2.58 -6.31
CA LEU A 81 -5.06 3.54 -6.76
C LEU A 81 -4.68 4.57 -5.69
N ARG A 82 -5.62 4.96 -4.82
CA ARG A 82 -5.34 5.95 -3.78
C ARG A 82 -4.39 5.42 -2.71
N ASP A 83 -4.39 4.12 -2.41
CA ASP A 83 -3.41 3.52 -1.48
C ASP A 83 -1.99 3.72 -2.01
N LEU A 84 -1.80 3.44 -3.30
CA LEU A 84 -0.53 3.62 -3.99
C LEU A 84 -0.07 5.09 -4.01
N GLN A 85 -1.01 6.02 -4.28
CA GLN A 85 -0.72 7.46 -4.27
C GLN A 85 -0.32 7.94 -2.87
N VAL A 86 -1.06 7.52 -1.84
CA VAL A 86 -0.79 7.91 -0.44
C VAL A 86 0.61 7.50 -0.02
N ILE A 87 1.05 6.29 -0.38
CA ILE A 87 2.43 5.85 -0.14
C ILE A 87 3.44 6.78 -0.81
N LEU A 88 3.28 7.06 -2.11
CA LEU A 88 4.23 7.91 -2.83
C LEU A 88 4.28 9.32 -2.25
N TRP A 89 3.14 9.87 -1.82
CA TRP A 89 3.10 11.17 -1.13
C TRP A 89 3.82 11.13 0.21
N MET A 90 3.60 10.08 1.01
CA MET A 90 4.29 9.93 2.30
C MET A 90 5.81 9.78 2.11
N THR A 91 6.25 8.99 1.13
CA THR A 91 7.68 8.82 0.84
C THR A 91 8.31 10.08 0.25
N GLU A 92 7.59 10.82 -0.58
CA GLU A 92 8.07 12.09 -1.14
C GLU A 92 8.19 13.16 -0.04
N ALA A 93 7.18 13.28 0.83
CA ALA A 93 7.23 14.17 1.99
C ALA A 93 8.40 13.84 2.93
N ALA A 94 8.66 12.55 3.15
CA ALA A 94 9.82 12.06 3.92
C ALA A 94 11.16 12.12 3.16
N ARG A 95 11.18 12.60 1.91
CA ARG A 95 12.36 12.66 1.03
C ARG A 95 13.00 11.28 0.77
N LEU A 96 12.22 10.22 0.88
CA LEU A 96 12.58 8.83 0.65
C LEU A 96 12.42 8.42 -0.82
N GLY A 97 11.73 9.23 -1.63
CA GLY A 97 11.56 9.03 -3.08
C GLY A 97 10.11 9.23 -3.52
N ASP A 98 9.92 9.50 -4.81
CA ASP A 98 8.61 9.82 -5.41
C ASP A 98 8.06 8.72 -6.33
N SER A 99 8.78 7.59 -6.45
CA SER A 99 8.48 6.53 -7.41
C SER A 99 8.98 5.17 -6.92
N TRP A 100 8.29 4.09 -7.32
CA TRP A 100 8.67 2.72 -6.94
C TRP A 100 10.13 2.37 -7.25
N LYS A 101 10.65 2.92 -8.35
CA LYS A 101 12.06 2.77 -8.75
C LYS A 101 13.00 3.42 -7.73
N GLN A 102 12.74 4.67 -7.35
CA GLN A 102 13.58 5.36 -6.35
C GLN A 102 13.50 4.70 -4.97
N LEU A 103 12.32 4.20 -4.58
CA LEU A 103 12.15 3.48 -3.31
C LEU A 103 12.96 2.17 -3.29
N PHE A 104 13.06 1.48 -4.43
CA PHE A 104 13.96 0.34 -4.59
C PHE A 104 15.44 0.76 -4.53
N GLU A 105 15.84 1.79 -5.29
CA GLU A 105 17.22 2.29 -5.32
C GLU A 105 17.72 2.74 -3.94
N ARG A 106 16.79 3.14 -3.06
CA ARG A 106 17.05 3.57 -1.68
C ARG A 106 16.84 2.46 -0.63
N GLY A 107 16.52 1.25 -1.05
CA GLY A 107 16.42 0.07 -0.18
C GLY A 107 15.14 -0.06 0.63
N LEU A 108 14.10 0.75 0.36
CA LEU A 108 12.79 0.62 1.03
C LEU A 108 11.98 -0.58 0.49
N LEU A 109 12.22 -0.90 -0.78
CA LEU A 109 11.59 -1.99 -1.51
C LEU A 109 12.64 -2.95 -2.03
N THR A 110 12.28 -4.23 -2.08
CA THR A 110 12.98 -5.20 -2.92
C THR A 110 12.62 -4.97 -4.40
N GLU A 111 13.45 -5.46 -5.32
CA GLU A 111 13.17 -5.37 -6.75
C GLU A 111 11.83 -6.03 -7.09
N ARG A 112 11.54 -7.19 -6.49
CA ARG A 112 10.29 -7.92 -6.67
C ARG A 112 9.07 -7.09 -6.26
N GLU A 113 9.12 -6.46 -5.08
CA GLU A 113 8.02 -5.62 -4.59
C GLU A 113 7.79 -4.39 -5.50
N ALA A 114 8.86 -3.73 -5.94
CA ALA A 114 8.76 -2.57 -6.84
C ALA A 114 8.17 -2.94 -8.21
N GLN A 115 8.55 -4.09 -8.76
CA GLN A 115 7.96 -4.62 -9.99
C GLN A 115 6.49 -5.00 -9.81
N GLU A 116 6.13 -5.62 -8.69
CA GLU A 116 4.74 -5.98 -8.38
C GLU A 116 3.85 -4.73 -8.23
N LEU A 117 4.30 -3.71 -7.48
CA LEU A 117 3.58 -2.43 -7.35
C LEU A 117 3.37 -1.76 -8.70
N THR A 118 4.41 -1.67 -9.52
CA THR A 118 4.33 -1.08 -10.86
C THR A 118 3.32 -1.82 -11.75
N ARG A 119 3.32 -3.16 -11.72
CA ARG A 119 2.38 -3.98 -12.50
C ARG A 119 0.94 -3.79 -12.02
N ASN A 120 0.72 -3.79 -10.70
CA ASN A 120 -0.61 -3.63 -10.10
C ASN A 120 -1.16 -2.22 -10.34
N GLU A 121 -0.34 -1.18 -10.18
CA GLU A 121 -0.73 0.20 -10.49
C GLU A 121 -1.18 0.32 -11.95
N ARG A 122 -0.38 -0.20 -12.89
CA ARG A 122 -0.70 -0.16 -14.32
C ARG A 122 -2.01 -0.88 -14.63
N LEU A 123 -2.24 -2.04 -14.01
CA LEU A 123 -3.48 -2.80 -14.18
C LEU A 123 -4.68 -1.99 -13.66
N LEU A 124 -4.63 -1.48 -12.43
CA LEU A 124 -5.71 -0.70 -11.83
C LEU A 124 -6.02 0.58 -12.63
N ARG A 125 -4.98 1.28 -13.11
CA ARG A 125 -5.13 2.42 -14.02
C ARG A 125 -5.81 2.04 -15.32
N THR A 126 -5.45 0.89 -15.90
CA THR A 126 -6.03 0.40 -17.16
C THR A 126 -7.50 0.03 -16.98
N ILE A 127 -7.85 -0.65 -15.87
CA ILE A 127 -9.24 -0.98 -15.50
C ILE A 127 -10.06 0.31 -15.39
N ARG A 128 -9.57 1.29 -14.61
CA ARG A 128 -10.25 2.56 -14.39
C ARG A 128 -10.43 3.37 -15.69
N ALA A 129 -9.39 3.44 -16.53
CA ALA A 129 -9.48 4.13 -17.82
C ALA A 129 -10.54 3.50 -18.73
N ARG A 130 -10.56 2.17 -18.83
CA ARG A 130 -11.55 1.47 -19.66
C ARG A 130 -12.97 1.56 -19.11
N LEU A 131 -13.15 1.58 -17.78
CA LEU A 131 -14.44 1.89 -17.16
C LEU A 131 -14.97 3.25 -17.58
N HIS A 132 -14.11 4.29 -17.55
CA HIS A 132 -14.51 5.63 -17.98
C HIS A 132 -14.92 5.66 -19.45
N LEU A 133 -14.18 4.95 -20.32
CA LEU A 133 -14.49 4.86 -21.74
C LEU A 133 -15.81 4.14 -22.00
N LEU A 134 -16.05 3.00 -21.35
CA LEU A 134 -17.29 2.22 -21.50
C LEU A 134 -18.51 2.95 -20.94
N ALA A 135 -18.35 3.66 -19.83
CA ALA A 135 -19.44 4.41 -19.21
C ALA A 135 -19.73 5.75 -19.92
N GLY A 136 -18.80 6.26 -20.74
CA GLY A 136 -18.89 7.61 -21.34
C GLY A 136 -18.83 8.75 -20.32
N ARG A 137 -18.46 8.46 -19.07
CA ARG A 137 -18.44 9.40 -17.95
C ARG A 137 -17.45 8.94 -16.90
N ARG A 138 -17.22 9.79 -15.88
CA ARG A 138 -16.48 9.36 -14.69
C ARG A 138 -17.20 8.17 -14.04
N GLN A 139 -16.51 7.05 -14.00
CA GLN A 139 -16.95 5.82 -13.34
C GLN A 139 -15.75 5.14 -12.67
N ASP A 140 -15.67 5.24 -11.35
CA ASP A 140 -14.59 4.67 -10.55
C ASP A 140 -14.98 3.31 -9.95
N VAL A 141 -16.26 2.91 -10.02
CA VAL A 141 -16.81 1.68 -9.45
C VAL A 141 -17.00 0.63 -10.54
N LEU A 142 -16.54 -0.59 -10.26
CA LEU A 142 -16.77 -1.79 -11.07
C LEU A 142 -18.21 -2.31 -10.87
N VAL A 143 -19.21 -1.53 -11.29
CA VAL A 143 -20.61 -1.93 -11.20
C VAL A 143 -20.92 -3.15 -12.08
N PHE A 144 -21.82 -4.03 -11.64
CA PHE A 144 -22.10 -5.31 -12.31
C PHE A 144 -22.39 -5.17 -13.80
N ASP A 145 -23.19 -4.17 -14.18
CA ASP A 145 -23.58 -3.90 -15.57
C ASP A 145 -22.37 -3.67 -16.49
N LEU A 146 -21.27 -3.16 -15.95
CA LEU A 146 -20.05 -2.86 -16.72
C LEU A 146 -19.01 -3.98 -16.65
N GLN A 147 -19.10 -4.90 -15.69
CA GLN A 147 -18.05 -5.91 -15.47
C GLN A 147 -17.85 -6.83 -16.68
N THR A 148 -18.93 -7.29 -17.32
CA THR A 148 -18.85 -8.17 -18.48
C THR A 148 -18.26 -7.46 -19.70
N ALA A 149 -18.80 -6.28 -20.05
CA ALA A 149 -18.31 -5.49 -21.18
C ALA A 149 -16.84 -5.08 -20.99
N LEU A 150 -16.46 -4.74 -19.75
CA LEU A 150 -15.07 -4.45 -19.40
C LEU A 150 -14.18 -5.67 -19.56
N ALA A 151 -14.63 -6.85 -19.11
CA ALA A 151 -13.86 -8.07 -19.25
C ALA A 151 -13.61 -8.43 -20.72
N GLU A 152 -14.62 -8.28 -21.56
CA GLU A 152 -14.51 -8.47 -23.02
C GLU A 152 -13.54 -7.46 -23.66
N ALA A 153 -13.56 -6.20 -23.22
CA ALA A 153 -12.57 -5.20 -23.65
C ALA A 153 -11.13 -5.58 -23.23
N PHE A 154 -10.96 -6.37 -22.16
CA PHE A 154 -9.69 -6.99 -21.75
C PHE A 154 -9.35 -8.27 -22.53
N GLY A 155 -10.20 -8.69 -23.48
CA GLY A 155 -10.03 -9.91 -24.26
C GLY A 155 -10.44 -11.17 -23.50
N TYR A 156 -11.04 -11.05 -22.32
CA TYR A 156 -11.60 -12.20 -21.62
C TYR A 156 -12.83 -12.69 -22.35
N ARG A 157 -12.88 -14.01 -22.58
CA ARG A 157 -14.03 -14.69 -23.16
C ARG A 157 -14.63 -15.61 -22.11
N GLN A 158 -15.95 -15.80 -22.20
CA GLN A 158 -16.60 -16.83 -21.40
C GLN A 158 -16.02 -18.21 -21.75
N THR A 159 -15.80 -19.00 -20.71
CA THR A 159 -15.40 -20.40 -20.80
C THR A 159 -16.50 -21.26 -20.19
N THR A 160 -16.47 -22.57 -20.40
CA THR A 160 -17.45 -23.52 -19.83
C THR A 160 -17.62 -23.36 -18.31
N ASN A 161 -16.53 -23.01 -17.61
CA ASN A 161 -16.50 -22.96 -16.15
C ASN A 161 -16.50 -21.54 -15.55
N LYS A 162 -16.28 -20.49 -16.35
CA LYS A 162 -16.11 -19.11 -15.86
C LYS A 162 -16.65 -18.06 -16.81
N ARG A 163 -17.38 -17.10 -16.26
CA ARG A 163 -17.82 -15.89 -16.96
C ARG A 163 -16.62 -14.97 -17.24
N ALA A 164 -16.70 -14.13 -18.26
CA ALA A 164 -15.64 -13.16 -18.55
C ALA A 164 -15.45 -12.19 -17.37
N SER A 165 -16.55 -11.71 -16.79
CA SER A 165 -16.55 -10.84 -15.60
C SER A 165 -15.81 -11.46 -14.41
N GLU A 166 -16.03 -12.75 -14.11
CA GLU A 166 -15.34 -13.46 -13.02
C GLU A 166 -13.82 -13.52 -13.23
N GLN A 167 -13.36 -13.68 -14.47
CA GLN A 167 -11.93 -13.69 -14.77
C GLN A 167 -11.29 -12.32 -14.54
N LEU A 168 -11.98 -11.24 -14.96
CA LEU A 168 -11.55 -9.88 -14.69
C LEU A 168 -11.56 -9.58 -13.19
N MET A 169 -12.66 -9.90 -12.49
CA MET A 169 -12.81 -9.65 -11.06
C MET A 169 -11.76 -10.42 -10.25
N ARG A 170 -11.45 -11.67 -10.60
CA ARG A 170 -10.33 -12.41 -9.98
C ARG A 170 -9.00 -11.67 -10.12
N ARG A 171 -8.72 -11.14 -11.32
CA ARG A 171 -7.49 -10.38 -11.57
C ARG A 171 -7.46 -9.06 -10.79
N TYR A 172 -8.60 -8.37 -10.69
CA TYR A 172 -8.75 -7.19 -9.83
C TYR A 172 -8.46 -7.53 -8.36
N TYR A 173 -9.09 -8.56 -7.81
CA TYR A 173 -8.91 -8.94 -6.41
C TYR A 173 -7.48 -9.34 -6.09
N TRP A 174 -6.78 -10.03 -6.99
CA TRP A 174 -5.36 -10.32 -6.80
C TRP A 174 -4.49 -9.07 -6.77
N ALA A 175 -4.77 -8.10 -7.64
CA ALA A 175 -4.06 -6.83 -7.65
C ALA A 175 -4.36 -6.02 -6.38
N ALA A 176 -5.63 -5.86 -6.02
CA ALA A 176 -6.04 -5.15 -4.82
C ALA A 176 -5.45 -5.78 -3.55
N LYS A 177 -5.51 -7.11 -3.42
CA LYS A 177 -4.87 -7.85 -2.33
C LYS A 177 -3.37 -7.59 -2.25
N ALA A 178 -2.66 -7.69 -3.37
CA ALA A 178 -1.22 -7.45 -3.41
C ALA A 178 -0.88 -6.01 -3.02
N VAL A 179 -1.66 -5.02 -3.48
CA VAL A 179 -1.50 -3.62 -3.09
C VAL A 179 -1.75 -3.44 -1.60
N THR A 180 -2.83 -3.97 -1.03
CA THR A 180 -3.11 -3.88 0.42
C THR A 180 -1.96 -4.45 1.25
N GLN A 181 -1.44 -5.62 0.86
CA GLN A 181 -0.32 -6.27 1.56
C GLN A 181 0.96 -5.44 1.50
N LEU A 182 1.36 -5.00 0.30
CA LEU A 182 2.58 -4.21 0.12
C LEU A 182 2.46 -2.81 0.73
N ASN A 183 1.28 -2.20 0.67
CA ASN A 183 0.98 -0.93 1.34
C ASN A 183 1.19 -1.05 2.85
N SER A 184 0.70 -2.13 3.47
CA SER A 184 0.87 -2.36 4.91
C SER A 184 2.35 -2.46 5.30
N VAL A 185 3.16 -3.19 4.51
CA VAL A 185 4.61 -3.30 4.74
C VAL A 185 5.30 -1.95 4.57
N LEU A 186 4.97 -1.20 3.52
CA LEU A 186 5.57 0.10 3.26
C LEU A 186 5.23 1.15 4.32
N LEU A 187 3.97 1.22 4.76
CA LEU A 187 3.56 2.14 5.81
C LEU A 187 4.37 1.94 7.08
N LEU A 188 4.51 0.69 7.51
CA LEU A 188 5.26 0.37 8.71
C LEU A 188 6.77 0.64 8.54
N ASN A 189 7.35 0.45 7.35
CA ASN A 189 8.74 0.83 7.08
C ASN A 189 8.94 2.36 7.15
N ILE A 190 8.02 3.13 6.58
CA ILE A 190 8.06 4.60 6.61
C ILE A 190 7.90 5.07 8.06
N GLU A 191 6.95 4.49 8.80
CA GLU A 191 6.72 4.78 10.23
C GLU A 191 7.98 4.51 11.05
N ALA A 192 8.61 3.34 10.91
CA ALA A 192 9.83 3.01 11.63
C ALA A 192 11.01 3.97 11.35
N MET A 193 11.08 4.55 10.14
CA MET A 193 12.10 5.56 9.81
C MET A 193 11.77 6.95 10.35
N LEU A 194 10.49 7.33 10.36
CA LEU A 194 10.04 8.64 10.87
C LEU A 194 10.00 8.68 12.41
N PHE A 195 9.80 7.53 13.06
CA PHE A 195 9.70 7.41 14.51
C PHE A 195 10.71 6.37 15.07
N PRO A 196 12.04 6.63 15.03
CA PRO A 196 13.04 5.63 15.41
C PRO A 196 13.03 5.25 16.89
N SER A 197 12.69 6.21 17.77
CA SER A 197 12.53 6.00 19.21
C SER A 197 11.36 5.06 19.54
N GLU A 198 10.46 4.85 18.59
CA GLU A 198 9.34 3.91 18.69
C GLU A 198 9.70 2.48 18.23
N SER A 199 10.92 2.26 17.73
CA SER A 199 11.38 0.98 17.19
C SER A 199 12.11 0.09 18.21
N MET A 200 12.18 0.45 19.50
CA MET A 200 12.90 -0.34 20.50
C MET A 200 12.18 -1.66 20.84
N VAL A 201 12.97 -2.73 21.07
CA VAL A 201 12.44 -3.99 21.60
C VAL A 201 11.79 -3.71 22.94
N THR A 202 10.48 -3.94 23.01
CA THR A 202 9.69 -3.75 24.22
C THR A 202 9.71 -5.01 25.08
N ARG A 203 9.72 -6.20 24.43
CA ARG A 203 9.75 -7.49 25.11
C ARG A 203 10.36 -8.55 24.19
N GLU A 204 11.26 -9.38 24.71
CA GLU A 204 11.67 -10.61 24.03
C GLU A 204 10.63 -11.70 24.31
N ILE A 205 10.09 -12.35 23.27
CA ILE A 205 9.09 -13.42 23.41
C ILE A 205 9.79 -14.77 23.41
N ASN A 206 10.67 -14.99 22.44
CA ASN A 206 11.60 -16.12 22.37
C ASN A 206 12.75 -15.82 21.37
N ASP A 207 13.63 -16.78 21.10
CA ASP A 207 14.78 -16.62 20.20
C ASP A 207 14.42 -16.22 18.76
N ARG A 208 13.17 -16.45 18.35
CA ARG A 208 12.66 -16.22 16.99
C ARG A 208 11.78 -14.96 16.89
N PHE A 209 11.21 -14.50 18.01
CA PHE A 209 10.21 -13.44 18.03
C PHE A 209 10.44 -12.43 19.16
N VAL A 210 10.27 -11.16 18.82
CA VAL A 210 10.28 -10.03 19.77
C VAL A 210 9.04 -9.17 19.58
N GLU A 211 8.66 -8.45 20.62
CA GLU A 211 7.65 -7.39 20.56
C GLU A 211 8.34 -6.04 20.45
N ARG A 212 7.95 -5.23 19.45
CA ARG A 212 8.32 -3.82 19.31
C ARG A 212 7.05 -2.98 19.34
N GLN A 213 6.78 -2.32 20.46
CA GLN A 213 5.60 -1.47 20.68
C GLN A 213 4.26 -2.13 20.32
N GLY A 214 4.05 -3.36 20.80
CA GLY A 214 2.85 -4.12 20.48
C GLY A 214 2.84 -4.69 19.06
N MET A 215 3.95 -4.68 18.33
CA MET A 215 4.07 -5.37 17.05
C MET A 215 4.94 -6.61 17.20
N LEU A 216 4.45 -7.76 16.76
CA LEU A 216 5.22 -9.01 16.74
C LEU A 216 6.24 -8.97 15.60
N GLU A 217 7.52 -9.21 15.91
CA GLU A 217 8.64 -9.15 14.98
C GLU A 217 9.51 -10.40 14.97
N ILE A 218 9.80 -10.93 13.79
CA ILE A 218 10.80 -12.00 13.58
C ILE A 218 12.23 -11.47 13.79
N THR A 219 13.08 -12.26 14.44
CA THR A 219 14.47 -11.88 14.69
C THR A 219 15.36 -11.98 13.44
N SER A 220 14.96 -12.78 12.44
CA SER A 220 15.71 -13.03 11.19
C SER A 220 14.80 -13.08 9.96
N ASP A 221 15.27 -12.54 8.83
CA ASP A 221 14.48 -12.44 7.58
C ASP A 221 14.25 -13.78 6.88
N ASP A 222 15.14 -14.74 7.11
CA ASP A 222 15.13 -16.10 6.56
C ASP A 222 14.43 -17.12 7.49
N LEU A 223 13.80 -16.66 8.58
CA LEU A 223 13.21 -17.53 9.61
C LEU A 223 12.25 -18.57 9.01
N TYR A 224 11.34 -18.13 8.14
CA TYR A 224 10.31 -19.00 7.56
C TYR A 224 10.86 -19.94 6.48
N GLU A 225 11.99 -19.59 5.87
CA GLU A 225 12.67 -20.45 4.89
C GLU A 225 13.42 -21.57 5.61
N ARG A 226 14.06 -21.25 6.75
CA ARG A 226 14.74 -22.23 7.60
C ARG A 226 13.79 -23.07 8.45
N ASN A 227 12.69 -22.48 8.91
CA ASN A 227 11.71 -23.14 9.77
C ASN A 227 10.27 -22.75 9.38
N PRO A 228 9.68 -23.46 8.41
CA PRO A 228 8.32 -23.17 7.95
C PRO A 228 7.23 -23.26 9.03
N HIS A 229 7.40 -24.06 10.10
CA HIS A 229 6.41 -24.12 11.19
C HIS A 229 6.30 -22.80 11.96
N ALA A 230 7.35 -21.97 11.92
CA ALA A 230 7.32 -20.64 12.53
C ALA A 230 6.22 -19.74 11.92
N ILE A 231 5.73 -20.06 10.71
CA ILE A 231 4.58 -19.38 10.09
C ILE A 231 3.34 -19.50 10.99
N LEU A 232 2.98 -20.72 11.41
CA LEU A 232 1.84 -20.95 12.31
C LEU A 232 2.13 -20.44 13.72
N GLU A 233 3.37 -20.61 14.20
CA GLU A 233 3.82 -20.05 15.47
C GLU A 233 3.61 -18.52 15.53
N THR A 234 3.84 -17.81 14.42
CA THR A 234 3.61 -16.36 14.34
C THR A 234 2.17 -16.00 14.70
N PHE A 235 1.19 -16.71 14.13
CA PHE A 235 -0.23 -16.47 14.42
C PHE A 235 -0.62 -16.94 15.83
N LEU A 236 -0.03 -18.02 16.31
CA LEU A 236 -0.23 -18.50 17.67
C LEU A 236 0.28 -17.49 18.71
N LEU A 237 1.49 -16.96 18.52
CA LEU A 237 2.09 -15.95 19.39
C LEU A 237 1.35 -14.62 19.30
N TYR A 238 0.91 -14.23 18.11
CA TYR A 238 0.08 -13.04 17.91
C TYR A 238 -1.18 -13.09 18.79
N GLU A 239 -1.88 -14.22 18.83
CA GLU A 239 -3.09 -14.38 19.65
C GLU A 239 -2.77 -14.53 21.15
N ARG A 240 -1.68 -15.21 21.50
CA ARG A 240 -1.33 -15.50 22.90
C ARG A 240 -0.62 -14.38 23.64
N THR A 241 0.03 -13.45 22.94
CA THR A 241 0.88 -12.44 23.56
C THR A 241 0.08 -11.19 23.91
N PRO A 242 -0.19 -10.92 25.21
CA PRO A 242 -0.98 -9.75 25.59
C PRO A 242 -0.26 -8.46 25.25
N GLY A 243 -0.98 -7.52 24.63
CA GLY A 243 -0.46 -6.21 24.24
C GLY A 243 0.00 -6.13 22.79
N VAL A 244 0.15 -7.27 22.10
CA VAL A 244 0.39 -7.29 20.65
C VAL A 244 -0.88 -6.90 19.92
N LYS A 245 -0.77 -5.90 19.04
CA LYS A 245 -1.83 -5.28 18.23
C LYS A 245 -1.66 -5.57 16.74
N GLY A 246 -0.49 -6.01 16.31
CA GLY A 246 -0.22 -6.31 14.90
C GLY A 246 1.06 -7.10 14.66
N LEU A 247 1.34 -7.36 13.38
CA LEU A 247 2.60 -7.93 12.91
C LEU A 247 3.46 -6.81 12.31
N SER A 248 4.74 -6.76 12.70
CA SER A 248 5.74 -5.83 12.16
C SER A 248 5.92 -5.97 10.64
N PRO A 249 6.45 -4.93 9.94
CA PRO A 249 6.70 -5.02 8.50
C PRO A 249 7.67 -6.14 8.16
N ARG A 250 8.69 -6.35 9.00
CA ARG A 250 9.66 -7.44 8.84
C ARG A 250 8.97 -8.81 8.83
N THR A 251 8.04 -9.02 9.76
CA THR A 251 7.25 -10.26 9.85
C THR A 251 6.31 -10.43 8.67
N LEU A 252 5.56 -9.38 8.31
CA LEU A 252 4.66 -9.41 7.15
C LEU A 252 5.41 -9.69 5.84
N ARG A 253 6.57 -9.06 5.65
CA ARG A 253 7.46 -9.31 4.51
C ARG A 253 7.99 -10.74 4.51
N GLY A 254 8.42 -11.24 5.66
CA GLY A 254 8.81 -12.65 5.83
C GLY A 254 7.70 -13.60 5.40
N LEU A 255 6.48 -13.42 5.92
CA LEU A 255 5.30 -14.23 5.56
C LEU A 255 4.97 -14.14 4.07
N TYR A 256 5.11 -12.94 3.48
CA TYR A 256 4.86 -12.71 2.05
C TYR A 256 5.87 -13.44 1.16
N ASN A 257 7.15 -13.48 1.57
CA ASN A 257 8.20 -14.20 0.86
C ASN A 257 8.06 -15.72 1.05
N ALA A 258 7.61 -16.16 2.22
CA ALA A 258 7.41 -17.57 2.55
C ALA A 258 6.23 -18.25 1.83
N ARG A 259 5.46 -17.54 1.00
CA ARG A 259 4.31 -18.13 0.28
C ARG A 259 4.69 -19.35 -0.59
N THR A 260 5.93 -19.42 -1.05
CA THR A 260 6.44 -20.56 -1.85
C THR A 260 6.68 -21.81 -1.02
N VAL A 261 6.97 -21.67 0.29
CA VAL A 261 7.19 -22.82 1.18
C VAL A 261 5.89 -23.36 1.81
N MET A 262 4.77 -22.62 1.69
CA MET A 262 3.43 -23.06 2.12
C MET A 262 2.77 -24.03 1.12
N ASP A 263 3.52 -25.05 0.68
CA ASP A 263 3.13 -25.97 -0.38
C ASP A 263 2.25 -27.13 0.13
N ALA A 264 2.07 -28.17 -0.68
CA ALA A 264 1.30 -29.36 -0.26
C ALA A 264 2.02 -30.18 0.82
N SER A 265 3.35 -30.20 0.82
CA SER A 265 4.13 -30.92 1.83
C SER A 265 3.95 -30.25 3.18
N TRP A 266 4.14 -28.94 3.26
CA TRP A 266 3.95 -28.17 4.49
C TRP A 266 2.54 -28.30 5.06
N ARG A 267 1.50 -28.27 4.21
CA ARG A 267 0.09 -28.38 4.65
C ARG A 267 -0.29 -29.77 5.17
N ASN A 268 0.42 -30.80 4.73
CA ASN A 268 0.18 -32.18 5.17
C ASN A 268 1.10 -32.59 6.33
N ASP A 269 1.99 -31.69 6.76
CA ASP A 269 2.87 -31.94 7.90
C ASP A 269 2.07 -31.86 9.20
N PRO A 270 1.98 -32.95 9.99
CA PRO A 270 1.18 -32.99 11.21
C PRO A 270 1.88 -32.33 12.43
N VAL A 271 3.09 -31.80 12.26
CA VAL A 271 3.92 -31.20 13.32
C VAL A 271 3.50 -29.77 13.66
#